data_AF-A0A7C3GHA3-F1
#
_entry.id   AF-A0A7C3GHA3-F1
#
_cell.length_a   1.000
_cell.length_b   1.000
_cell.length_c   1.000
_cell.angle_alpha   90.00
_cell.angle_beta   90.00
_cell.angle_gamma   90.00
#
_symmetry.space_group_name_H-M   'P 1'
#
loop_
_entity.id
_entity.type
_entity.pdbx_description
1 polymer ?
#
loop_
_entity_poly.entity_id
_entity_poly.type
_entity_poly.pdbx_seq_one_letter_code
_entity_poly.pdbx_strand_id
1 'polypeptide(L)'
;MKTNQNITQKVLLMTVGAGDAGRLEETLFEPLRKSIASGEWVHVVLLPSALTEENAREFERRIEGLQVTVSPLPAPGLEDDADACFAHYDRVLAQLIESGVKPEEIVVDFTRGTKAMSAALVLAAAGRGVPQLRYITGKRDARGTVLPGEEQVRDFATGRMSFRRDLDLATRFLEAWQFPAAGQLAQVETRGDGA
;
A
#
# COMPACT_ATOMS: atom_id res chain seq x y z
N MET A 1 -32.54 15.56 6.93
CA MET A 1 -31.31 16.16 6.37
C MET A 1 -30.26 15.06 6.38
N LYS A 2 -29.95 14.45 5.22
CA LYS A 2 -28.97 13.37 5.14
C LYS A 2 -27.58 14.00 5.24
N THR A 3 -26.81 13.62 6.24
CA THR A 3 -25.43 14.05 6.46
C THR A 3 -24.62 13.68 5.23
N ASN A 4 -24.00 14.69 4.60
CA ASN A 4 -23.01 14.51 3.54
C ASN A 4 -21.88 13.65 4.11
N GLN A 5 -21.87 12.35 3.79
CA GLN A 5 -20.65 11.56 3.91
C GLN A 5 -19.72 12.10 2.83
N ASN A 6 -18.65 12.79 3.22
CA ASN A 6 -17.51 13.01 2.34
C ASN A 6 -17.02 11.62 1.93
N ILE A 7 -17.33 11.21 0.69
CA ILE A 7 -16.73 10.03 0.09
C ILE A 7 -15.25 10.41 -0.08
N THR A 8 -14.42 10.02 0.88
CA THR A 8 -12.96 10.13 0.78
C THR A 8 -12.55 9.28 -0.42
N GLN A 9 -12.03 9.91 -1.47
CA GLN A 9 -11.63 9.23 -2.69
C GLN A 9 -10.35 8.42 -2.39
N LYS A 10 -10.48 7.12 -2.14
CA LYS A 10 -9.32 6.29 -1.76
C LYS A 10 -8.64 5.67 -2.98
N VAL A 11 -7.32 5.66 -2.96
CA VAL A 11 -6.46 4.98 -3.92
C VAL A 11 -5.86 3.74 -3.25
N LEU A 12 -5.93 2.60 -3.94
CA LEU A 12 -5.32 1.35 -3.47
C LEU A 12 -4.07 1.04 -4.31
N LEU A 13 -2.92 0.99 -3.67
CA LEU A 13 -1.65 0.61 -4.28
C LEU A 13 -1.28 -0.80 -3.81
N MET A 14 -1.07 -1.76 -4.70
CA MET A 14 -0.84 -3.15 -4.29
C MET A 14 0.21 -3.88 -5.11
N THR A 15 1.05 -4.69 -4.45
CA THR A 15 1.98 -5.59 -5.14
C THR A 15 1.25 -6.73 -5.82
N VAL A 16 1.79 -7.20 -6.95
CA VAL A 16 1.28 -8.35 -7.68
C VAL A 16 2.37 -9.42 -7.74
N GLY A 17 2.01 -10.66 -7.35
CA GLY A 17 2.89 -11.81 -7.42
C GLY A 17 2.57 -12.71 -8.61
N ALA A 18 3.35 -13.77 -8.77
CA ALA A 18 3.20 -14.69 -9.91
C ALA A 18 1.91 -15.53 -9.86
N GLY A 19 1.43 -15.87 -8.66
CA GLY A 19 0.43 -16.91 -8.50
C GLY A 19 0.96 -18.29 -8.94
N ASP A 20 0.06 -19.26 -9.06
CA ASP A 20 0.32 -20.57 -9.63
C ASP A 20 -0.22 -20.58 -11.07
N ALA A 21 0.65 -20.79 -12.06
CA ALA A 21 0.28 -20.74 -13.49
C ALA A 21 -0.86 -21.70 -13.86
N GLY A 22 -1.00 -22.82 -13.16
CA GLY A 22 -2.10 -23.77 -13.38
C GLY A 22 -3.42 -23.37 -12.69
N ARG A 23 -3.39 -22.37 -11.79
CA ARG A 23 -4.51 -21.96 -10.93
C ARG A 23 -4.50 -20.44 -10.69
N LEU A 24 -4.26 -19.65 -11.73
CA LEU A 24 -4.15 -18.19 -11.62
C LEU A 24 -5.41 -17.54 -11.03
N GLU A 25 -6.60 -18.05 -11.38
CA GLU A 25 -7.86 -17.54 -10.86
C GLU A 25 -7.90 -17.61 -9.33
N GLU A 26 -7.65 -18.78 -8.76
CA GLU A 26 -7.70 -19.02 -7.31
C GLU A 26 -6.53 -18.37 -6.56
N THR A 27 -5.34 -18.39 -7.16
CA THR A 27 -4.10 -18.01 -6.45
C THR A 27 -3.72 -16.55 -6.61
N LEU A 28 -4.21 -15.88 -7.65
CA LEU A 28 -3.91 -14.48 -7.94
C LEU A 28 -5.17 -13.61 -8.05
N PHE A 29 -6.07 -13.90 -9.00
CA PHE A 29 -7.15 -12.98 -9.33
C PHE A 29 -8.21 -12.87 -8.23
N GLU A 30 -8.71 -13.97 -7.67
CA GLU A 30 -9.67 -13.95 -6.56
C GLU A 30 -9.14 -13.17 -5.34
N PRO A 31 -7.89 -13.39 -4.88
CA PRO A 31 -7.26 -12.57 -3.83
C PRO A 31 -7.20 -11.08 -4.15
N LEU A 32 -6.83 -10.71 -5.39
CA LEU A 32 -6.81 -9.30 -5.82
C LEU A 32 -8.23 -8.70 -5.79
N ARG A 33 -9.24 -9.44 -6.31
CA ARG A 33 -10.65 -9.02 -6.24
C ARG A 33 -11.11 -8.85 -4.80
N LYS A 34 -10.74 -9.75 -3.88
CA LYS A 34 -11.09 -9.64 -2.46
C LYS A 34 -10.47 -8.41 -1.81
N SER A 35 -9.21 -8.10 -2.10
CA SER A 35 -8.57 -6.87 -1.60
C SER A 35 -9.34 -5.64 -2.09
N ILE A 36 -9.66 -5.58 -3.39
CA ILE A 36 -10.42 -4.48 -4.00
C ILE A 36 -11.85 -4.41 -3.45
N ALA A 37 -12.57 -5.52 -3.31
CA ALA A 37 -13.95 -5.53 -2.84
C ALA A 37 -14.10 -5.12 -1.35
N SER A 38 -13.01 -5.13 -0.59
CA SER A 38 -13.01 -4.77 0.84
C SER A 38 -12.86 -3.26 1.10
N GLY A 39 -13.00 -2.43 0.07
CA GLY A 39 -13.04 -0.98 0.20
C GLY A 39 -13.68 -0.32 -1.02
N GLU A 40 -13.86 0.99 -0.95
CA GLU A 40 -14.33 1.80 -2.05
C GLU A 40 -13.15 2.59 -2.61
N TRP A 41 -12.77 2.30 -3.85
CA TRP A 41 -11.59 2.87 -4.48
C TRP A 41 -11.98 3.66 -5.71
N VAL A 42 -11.40 4.84 -5.87
CA VAL A 42 -11.50 5.58 -7.13
C VAL A 42 -10.43 5.14 -8.13
N HIS A 43 -9.32 4.60 -7.62
CA HIS A 43 -8.20 4.17 -8.43
C HIS A 43 -7.46 3.01 -7.76
N VAL A 44 -7.02 2.02 -8.55
CA VAL A 44 -6.13 0.95 -8.12
C VAL A 44 -4.85 0.98 -8.94
N VAL A 45 -3.71 0.89 -8.27
CA VAL A 45 -2.40 0.79 -8.92
C VAL A 45 -1.80 -0.56 -8.58
N LEU A 46 -1.53 -1.35 -9.62
CA LEU A 46 -0.91 -2.66 -9.53
C LEU A 46 0.60 -2.54 -9.72
N LEU A 47 1.36 -3.14 -8.81
CA LEU A 47 2.82 -3.14 -8.79
C LEU A 47 3.38 -4.56 -9.01
N PRO A 48 3.32 -5.10 -10.24
CA PRO A 48 3.92 -6.38 -10.56
C PRO A 48 5.45 -6.27 -10.69
N SER A 49 6.12 -7.41 -10.62
CA SER A 49 7.46 -7.55 -11.21
C SER A 49 7.37 -7.52 -12.74
N ALA A 50 8.51 -7.34 -13.42
CA ALA A 50 8.54 -7.45 -14.88
C ALA A 50 8.06 -8.84 -15.36
N LEU A 51 8.30 -9.90 -14.59
CA LEU A 51 7.85 -11.26 -14.91
C LEU A 51 6.34 -11.49 -14.73
N THR A 52 5.68 -10.64 -13.95
CA THR A 52 4.27 -10.79 -13.57
C THR A 52 3.38 -9.70 -14.14
N GLU A 53 3.94 -8.87 -15.02
CA GLU A 53 3.24 -7.77 -15.70
C GLU A 53 2.03 -8.27 -16.49
N GLU A 54 2.17 -9.34 -17.26
CA GLU A 54 1.06 -9.85 -18.08
C GLU A 54 -0.12 -10.31 -17.22
N ASN A 55 0.15 -10.92 -16.06
CA ASN A 55 -0.91 -11.29 -15.12
C ASN A 55 -1.64 -10.06 -14.58
N ALA A 56 -0.91 -8.98 -14.26
CA ALA A 56 -1.51 -7.73 -13.79
C ALA A 56 -2.33 -7.04 -14.89
N ARG A 57 -1.84 -7.04 -16.13
CA ARG A 57 -2.57 -6.51 -17.30
C ARG A 57 -3.80 -7.35 -17.64
N GLU A 58 -3.71 -8.66 -17.50
CA GLU A 58 -4.85 -9.55 -17.66
C GLU A 58 -5.92 -9.25 -16.61
N PHE A 59 -5.53 -9.02 -15.36
CA PHE A 59 -6.47 -8.60 -14.31
C PHE A 59 -7.12 -7.25 -14.64
N GLU A 60 -6.33 -6.25 -15.05
CA GLU A 60 -6.82 -4.93 -15.50
C GLU A 60 -7.85 -5.06 -16.63
N ARG A 61 -7.66 -5.96 -17.60
CA ARG A 61 -8.63 -6.18 -18.70
C ARG A 61 -9.93 -6.84 -18.23
N ARG A 62 -9.92 -7.56 -17.12
CA ARG A 62 -11.07 -8.33 -16.61
C ARG A 62 -11.92 -7.55 -15.61
N ILE A 63 -11.40 -6.46 -15.06
CA ILE A 63 -12.10 -5.65 -14.07
C ILE A 63 -12.85 -4.50 -14.74
N GLU A 64 -14.16 -4.43 -14.52
CA GLU A 64 -15.03 -3.42 -15.09
C GLU A 64 -15.38 -2.34 -14.05
N GLY A 65 -15.55 -1.10 -14.50
CA GLY A 65 -16.04 0.00 -13.65
C GLY A 65 -15.04 0.55 -12.64
N LEU A 66 -13.77 0.16 -12.70
CA LEU A 66 -12.70 0.64 -11.82
C LEU A 66 -11.50 1.11 -12.64
N GLN A 67 -10.96 2.29 -12.31
CA GLN A 67 -9.74 2.77 -12.94
C GLN A 67 -8.55 2.01 -12.37
N VAL A 68 -7.86 1.23 -13.21
CA VAL A 68 -6.66 0.49 -12.84
C VAL A 68 -5.46 1.01 -13.63
N THR A 69 -4.30 1.11 -12.98
CA THR A 69 -3.00 1.38 -13.63
C THR A 69 -2.04 0.25 -13.28
N VAL A 70 -1.34 -0.30 -14.27
CA VAL A 70 -0.26 -1.26 -14.05
C VAL A 70 1.10 -0.56 -14.12
N SER A 71 1.89 -0.63 -13.04
CA SER A 71 3.23 -0.04 -12.94
C SER A 71 4.28 -1.10 -12.60
N PRO A 72 4.79 -1.84 -13.61
CA PRO A 72 5.74 -2.93 -13.39
C PRO A 72 7.12 -2.41 -12.95
N LEU A 73 7.86 -3.26 -12.23
CA LEU A 73 9.31 -3.05 -12.06
C LEU A 73 10.00 -2.97 -13.43
N PRO A 74 11.04 -2.12 -13.58
CA PRO A 74 11.58 -1.78 -14.90
C PRO A 74 12.37 -2.90 -15.59
N ALA A 75 12.81 -3.91 -14.84
CA ALA A 75 13.55 -5.04 -15.39
C ALA A 75 13.28 -6.34 -14.61
N PRO A 76 13.40 -7.52 -15.27
CA PRO A 76 13.35 -8.81 -14.60
C PRO A 76 14.46 -8.99 -13.56
N GLY A 77 14.17 -9.69 -12.48
CA GLY A 77 15.11 -9.98 -11.39
C GLY A 77 15.17 -8.91 -10.30
N LEU A 78 14.58 -7.73 -10.53
CA LEU A 78 14.53 -6.67 -9.53
C LEU A 78 13.53 -6.95 -8.41
N GLU A 79 12.63 -7.92 -8.57
CA GLU A 79 11.66 -8.31 -7.54
C GLU A 79 12.31 -8.85 -6.26
N ASP A 80 13.55 -9.31 -6.31
CA ASP A 80 14.31 -9.75 -5.13
C ASP A 80 15.31 -8.69 -4.65
N ASP A 81 15.40 -7.54 -5.34
CA ASP A 81 16.18 -6.38 -4.94
C ASP A 81 15.28 -5.38 -4.21
N ALA A 82 15.41 -5.33 -2.89
CA ALA A 82 14.60 -4.47 -2.04
C ALA A 82 14.82 -2.97 -2.32
N ASP A 83 16.04 -2.56 -2.69
CA ASP A 83 16.36 -1.15 -2.95
C ASP A 83 15.78 -0.71 -4.30
N ALA A 84 15.89 -1.56 -5.33
CA ALA A 84 15.26 -1.31 -6.62
C ALA A 84 13.73 -1.27 -6.52
N CYS A 85 13.15 -2.20 -5.75
CA CYS A 85 11.72 -2.17 -5.42
C CYS A 85 11.34 -0.86 -4.71
N PHE A 86 12.11 -0.47 -3.68
CA PHE A 86 11.84 0.74 -2.90
C PHE A 86 11.87 1.98 -3.80
N ALA A 87 12.93 2.15 -4.60
CA ALA A 87 13.07 3.30 -5.50
C ALA A 87 11.90 3.40 -6.50
N HIS A 88 11.44 2.26 -7.02
CA HIS A 88 10.28 2.22 -7.92
C HIS A 88 8.98 2.59 -7.19
N TYR A 89 8.69 1.97 -6.05
CA TYR A 89 7.46 2.20 -5.31
C TYR A 89 7.38 3.60 -4.69
N ASP A 90 8.49 4.11 -4.19
CA ASP A 90 8.60 5.48 -3.69
C ASP A 90 8.30 6.49 -4.79
N ARG A 91 8.82 6.27 -6.00
CA ARG A 91 8.52 7.10 -7.18
C ARG A 91 7.04 7.03 -7.56
N VAL A 92 6.42 5.85 -7.54
CA VAL A 92 4.98 5.70 -7.85
C VAL A 92 4.13 6.42 -6.80
N LEU A 93 4.45 6.27 -5.52
CA LEU A 93 3.78 7.00 -4.43
C LEU A 93 3.97 8.52 -4.56
N ALA A 94 5.17 8.98 -4.89
CA ALA A 94 5.46 10.39 -5.12
C ALA A 94 4.59 10.95 -6.25
N GLN A 95 4.48 10.24 -7.37
CA GLN A 95 3.65 10.65 -8.51
C GLN A 95 2.16 10.75 -8.14
N LEU A 96 1.64 9.82 -7.33
CA LEU A 96 0.27 9.91 -6.83
C LEU A 96 0.07 11.16 -5.94
N ILE A 97 1.01 11.42 -5.04
CA ILE A 97 0.95 12.57 -4.12
C ILE A 97 1.07 13.89 -4.88
N GLU A 98 2.00 13.98 -5.84
CA GLU A 98 2.18 15.14 -6.72
C GLU A 98 0.96 15.40 -7.61
N SER A 99 0.18 14.37 -7.92
CA SER A 99 -1.10 14.50 -8.63
C SER A 99 -2.25 15.03 -7.76
N GLY A 100 -2.01 15.21 -6.46
CA GLY A 100 -2.96 15.78 -5.50
C GLY A 100 -3.64 14.76 -4.60
N VAL A 101 -3.32 13.47 -4.70
CA VAL A 101 -3.82 12.44 -3.78
C VAL A 101 -3.14 12.61 -2.43
N LYS A 102 -3.91 12.80 -1.37
CA LYS A 102 -3.31 12.96 -0.04
C LYS A 102 -2.82 11.61 0.49
N PRO A 103 -1.72 11.55 1.28
CA PRO A 103 -1.28 10.29 1.89
C PRO A 103 -2.39 9.54 2.64
N GLU A 104 -3.31 10.26 3.30
CA GLU A 104 -4.44 9.69 4.04
C GLU A 104 -5.51 9.03 3.15
N GLU A 105 -5.46 9.30 1.86
CA GLU A 105 -6.35 8.73 0.84
C GLU A 105 -5.71 7.49 0.19
N ILE A 106 -4.46 7.17 0.51
CA ILE A 106 -3.75 6.01 -0.03
C ILE A 106 -3.83 4.86 0.96
N VAL A 107 -4.17 3.67 0.45
CA VAL A 107 -4.02 2.40 1.16
C VAL A 107 -3.05 1.53 0.38
N VAL A 108 -2.16 0.87 1.10
CA VAL A 108 -1.12 0.03 0.50
C VAL A 108 -1.32 -1.42 0.90
N ASP A 109 -1.49 -2.31 -0.08
CA ASP A 109 -1.63 -3.76 0.12
C ASP A 109 -0.37 -4.49 -0.35
N PHE A 110 0.33 -5.13 0.58
CA PHE A 110 1.57 -5.87 0.33
C PHE A 110 1.39 -7.39 0.51
N THR A 111 0.16 -7.90 0.36
CA THR A 111 -0.17 -9.33 0.53
C THR A 111 0.61 -10.23 -0.43
N ARG A 112 0.89 -9.73 -1.64
CA ARG A 112 1.44 -10.49 -2.76
C ARG A 112 2.81 -9.96 -3.17
N GLY A 113 3.45 -10.66 -4.10
CA GLY A 113 4.83 -10.38 -4.51
C GLY A 113 5.83 -11.09 -3.60
N THR A 114 7.11 -10.83 -3.83
CA THR A 114 8.20 -11.37 -3.01
C THR A 114 8.23 -10.66 -1.64
N LYS A 115 9.03 -11.18 -0.72
CA LYS A 115 9.29 -10.50 0.56
C LYS A 115 10.00 -9.17 0.36
N ALA A 116 10.90 -9.07 -0.62
CA ALA A 116 11.61 -7.84 -0.95
C ALA A 116 10.63 -6.77 -1.44
N MET A 117 9.75 -7.12 -2.38
CA MET A 117 8.67 -6.23 -2.85
C MET A 117 7.79 -5.75 -1.69
N SER A 118 7.36 -6.70 -0.83
CA SER A 118 6.49 -6.39 0.30
C SER A 118 7.15 -5.42 1.29
N ALA A 119 8.41 -5.68 1.66
CA ALA A 119 9.16 -4.83 2.58
C ALA A 119 9.42 -3.44 1.98
N ALA A 120 9.83 -3.38 0.71
CA ALA A 120 10.07 -2.13 0.00
C ALA A 120 8.82 -1.25 -0.07
N LEU A 121 7.66 -1.84 -0.36
CA LEU A 121 6.40 -1.11 -0.44
C LEU A 121 5.97 -0.56 0.93
N VAL A 122 6.12 -1.35 2.01
CA VAL A 122 5.87 -0.88 3.38
C VAL A 122 6.78 0.29 3.76
N LEU A 123 8.07 0.19 3.44
CA LEU A 123 9.05 1.25 3.73
C LEU A 123 8.76 2.53 2.93
N ALA A 124 8.47 2.41 1.64
CA ALA A 124 8.12 3.56 0.80
C ALA A 124 6.84 4.25 1.30
N ALA A 125 5.80 3.48 1.64
CA ALA A 125 4.56 3.99 2.19
C ALA A 125 4.78 4.73 3.53
N ALA A 126 5.54 4.13 4.46
CA ALA A 126 5.88 4.76 5.74
C ALA A 126 6.72 6.05 5.56
N GLY A 127 7.67 6.03 4.62
CA GLY A 127 8.50 7.19 4.28
C GLY A 127 7.68 8.36 3.73
N ARG A 128 6.60 8.07 3.01
CA ARG A 128 5.67 9.06 2.44
C ARG A 128 4.51 9.43 3.35
N GLY A 129 4.48 8.91 4.58
CA GLY A 129 3.44 9.22 5.56
C GLY A 129 2.07 8.60 5.25
N VAL A 130 2.02 7.56 4.41
CA VAL A 130 0.79 6.80 4.14
C VAL A 130 0.35 6.12 5.45
N PRO A 131 -0.83 6.45 6.00
CA PRO A 131 -1.21 6.03 7.34
C PRO A 131 -1.73 4.59 7.39
N GLN A 132 -2.22 4.04 6.27
CA GLN A 132 -2.93 2.76 6.24
C GLN A 132 -2.21 1.75 5.34
N LEU A 133 -1.81 0.65 5.96
CA LEU A 133 -1.26 -0.52 5.30
C LEU A 133 -2.21 -1.70 5.48
N ARG A 134 -2.20 -2.63 4.54
CA ARG A 134 -3.10 -3.77 4.47
C ARG A 134 -2.35 -5.04 4.11
N TYR A 135 -2.74 -6.14 4.73
CA TYR A 135 -2.36 -7.48 4.30
C TYR A 135 -3.52 -8.46 4.48
N ILE A 136 -3.61 -9.43 3.59
CA ILE A 136 -4.56 -10.54 3.69
C ILE A 136 -3.84 -11.73 4.33
N THR A 137 -4.44 -12.23 5.40
CA THR A 137 -3.99 -13.46 6.09
C THR A 137 -5.10 -14.50 6.08
N GLY A 138 -4.84 -15.69 6.60
CA GLY A 138 -5.81 -16.76 6.74
C GLY A 138 -5.13 -18.08 7.03
N LYS A 139 -5.91 -19.16 7.20
CA LYS A 139 -5.33 -20.50 7.33
C LYS A 139 -4.57 -20.83 6.06
N ARG A 140 -3.34 -21.33 6.18
CA ARG A 140 -2.50 -21.68 5.04
C ARG A 140 -2.49 -23.18 4.82
N ASP A 141 -2.42 -23.59 3.56
CA ASP A 141 -2.12 -24.97 3.19
C ASP A 141 -0.65 -25.32 3.48
N ALA A 142 -0.28 -26.58 3.23
CA ALA A 142 1.10 -27.07 3.40
C ALA A 142 2.12 -26.33 2.50
N ARG A 143 1.66 -25.60 1.48
CA ARG A 143 2.47 -24.81 0.55
C ARG A 143 2.56 -23.33 0.95
N GLY A 144 1.96 -22.96 2.09
CA GLY A 144 1.96 -21.58 2.59
C GLY A 144 0.95 -20.66 1.88
N THR A 145 0.03 -21.18 1.09
CA THR A 145 -1.01 -20.40 0.41
C THR A 145 -2.25 -20.33 1.29
N VAL A 146 -2.88 -19.15 1.42
CA VAL A 146 -4.12 -19.02 2.20
C VAL A 146 -5.24 -19.82 1.54
N LEU A 147 -5.95 -20.63 2.33
CA LEU A 147 -7.07 -21.44 1.89
C LEU A 147 -8.22 -20.54 1.41
N PRO A 148 -8.83 -20.83 0.25
CA PRO A 148 -9.97 -20.08 -0.23
C PRO A 148 -11.11 -20.05 0.80
N GLY A 149 -11.62 -18.85 1.09
CA GLY A 149 -12.71 -18.62 2.05
C GLY A 149 -12.27 -18.32 3.48
N GLU A 150 -10.98 -18.50 3.79
CA GLU A 150 -10.40 -18.21 5.11
C GLU A 150 -9.62 -16.89 5.14
N GLU A 151 -9.69 -16.10 4.07
CA GLU A 151 -9.01 -14.81 3.95
C GLU A 151 -9.59 -13.76 4.91
N GLN A 152 -8.71 -13.13 5.66
CA GLN A 152 -9.00 -12.00 6.55
C GLN A 152 -8.14 -10.82 6.16
N VAL A 153 -8.78 -9.73 5.79
CA VAL A 153 -8.13 -8.44 5.59
C VAL A 153 -7.70 -7.89 6.95
N ARG A 154 -6.43 -7.54 7.07
CA ARG A 154 -5.85 -6.95 8.27
C ARG A 154 -5.24 -5.62 7.90
N ASP A 155 -5.83 -4.56 8.45
CA ASP A 155 -5.32 -3.21 8.30
C ASP A 155 -4.47 -2.86 9.53
N PHE A 156 -3.42 -2.10 9.32
CA PHE A 156 -2.60 -1.57 10.40
C PHE A 156 -2.12 -0.16 10.06
N ALA A 157 -1.98 0.64 11.12
CA ALA A 157 -1.64 2.04 11.01
C ALA A 157 -0.13 2.26 11.12
N THR A 158 0.43 3.12 10.27
CA THR A 158 1.82 3.60 10.39
C THR A 158 1.97 4.74 11.41
N GLY A 159 0.86 5.19 12.01
CA GLY A 159 0.82 6.34 12.92
C GLY A 159 1.85 6.30 14.05
N ARG A 160 2.11 5.13 14.65
CA ARG A 160 3.15 4.98 15.68
C ARG A 160 4.57 5.19 15.12
N MET A 161 4.83 4.74 13.89
CA MET A 161 6.12 4.93 13.22
C MET A 161 6.34 6.40 12.87
N SER A 162 5.33 7.04 12.27
CA SER A 162 5.36 8.47 11.93
C SER A 162 5.53 9.32 13.19
N PHE A 163 4.73 9.08 14.23
CA PHE A 163 4.85 9.79 15.51
C PHE A 163 6.25 9.67 16.11
N ARG A 164 6.83 8.46 16.09
CA ARG A 164 8.18 8.27 16.63
C ARG A 164 9.23 9.06 15.85
N ARG A 165 9.18 9.02 14.52
CA ARG A 165 10.07 9.78 13.64
C ARG A 165 9.95 11.28 13.89
N ASP A 166 8.72 11.78 13.97
CA ASP A 166 8.45 13.21 14.13
C ASP A 166 8.89 13.70 15.52
N LEU A 167 8.74 12.87 16.56
CA LEU A 167 9.26 13.13 17.90
C LEU A 167 10.80 13.18 17.93
N ASP A 168 11.47 12.22 17.28
CA ASP A 168 12.93 12.19 17.21
C ASP A 168 13.47 13.42 16.45
N LEU A 169 12.78 13.87 15.39
CA LEU A 169 13.11 15.10 14.65
C LEU A 169 12.85 16.37 15.47
N ALA A 170 11.72 16.45 16.16
CA ALA A 170 11.41 17.58 17.04
C ALA A 170 12.46 17.73 18.14
N THR A 171 12.93 16.61 18.71
CA THR A 171 14.00 16.59 19.70
C THR A 171 15.28 17.21 19.15
N ARG A 172 15.72 16.80 17.95
CA ARG A 172 16.90 17.36 17.29
C ARG A 172 16.77 18.86 17.02
N PHE A 173 15.57 19.33 16.63
CA PHE A 173 15.33 20.76 16.44
C PHE A 173 15.38 21.55 17.76
N LEU A 174 14.88 20.98 18.85
CA LEU A 174 14.98 21.60 20.17
C LEU A 174 16.45 21.70 20.63
N GLU A 175 17.23 20.64 20.45
CA GLU A 175 18.67 20.63 20.76
C GLU A 175 19.45 21.67 19.93
N ALA A 176 18.99 21.94 18.70
CA ALA A 176 19.55 22.96 17.82
C ALA A 176 18.95 24.36 18.01
N TRP A 177 18.10 24.58 19.03
CA TRP A 177 17.41 25.86 19.30
C TRP A 177 16.49 26.35 18.16
N GLN A 178 16.06 25.43 17.28
CA GLN A 178 15.17 25.71 16.15
C GLN A 178 13.70 25.56 16.56
N PHE A 179 13.25 26.36 17.53
CA PHE A 179 11.92 26.25 18.13
C PHE A 179 10.74 26.33 17.13
N PRO A 180 10.76 27.20 16.08
CA PRO A 180 9.68 27.21 15.10
C PRO A 180 9.55 25.89 14.33
N ALA A 181 10.66 25.25 13.97
CA ALA A 181 10.66 23.97 13.27
C ALA A 181 10.17 22.82 14.17
N ALA A 182 10.59 22.80 15.44
CA ALA A 182 10.06 21.88 16.43
C ALA A 182 8.54 22.06 16.63
N GLY A 183 8.07 23.32 16.67
CA GLY A 183 6.65 23.66 16.80
C GLY A 183 5.79 23.14 15.65
N GLN A 184 6.29 23.16 14.40
CA GLN A 184 5.58 22.62 13.24
C GLN A 184 5.32 21.11 13.35
N LEU A 185 6.26 20.35 13.93
CA LEU A 185 6.11 18.91 14.14
C LEU A 185 5.21 18.59 15.34
N ALA A 186 5.18 19.44 16.36
CA ALA A 186 4.35 19.26 17.56
C ALA A 186 2.86 19.65 17.38
N GLN A 187 2.51 20.33 16.28
CA GLN A 187 1.15 20.74 15.96
C GLN A 187 0.30 19.64 15.31
N VAL A 188 0.78 18.39 15.26
CA VAL A 188 -0.02 17.26 14.79
C VAL A 188 -1.19 17.07 15.76
N GLU A 189 -2.40 17.38 15.26
CA GLU A 189 -3.67 17.35 15.97
C GLU A 189 -3.82 16.11 16.86
N THR A 190 -4.30 16.34 18.09
CA THR A 190 -4.97 15.35 18.92
C THR A 190 -6.23 14.85 18.21
N ARG A 191 -6.08 14.06 17.15
CA ARG A 191 -7.20 13.32 16.55
C ARG A 191 -7.48 12.11 17.43
N GLY A 192 -8.65 12.17 18.06
CA GLY A 192 -9.01 11.35 19.21
C GLY A 192 -8.90 9.86 18.97
N ASP A 193 -8.26 9.20 19.93
CA ASP A 193 -8.60 7.84 20.33
C ASP A 193 -10.05 7.86 20.85
N GLY A 194 -11.00 7.65 19.95
CA GLY A 194 -12.37 7.30 20.29
C GLY A 194 -12.42 5.82 20.65
N ALA A 195 -12.53 5.56 21.96
CA ALA A 195 -12.93 4.28 22.52
C ALA A 195 -14.34 3.86 22.08
#